data_AF-A0A2Z6RW35-F1
#
_entry.id   AF-A0A2Z6RW35-F1
#
_cell.length_a   1.000
_cell.length_b   1.000
_cell.length_c   1.000
_cell.angle_alpha   90.00
_cell.angle_beta   90.00
_cell.angle_gamma   90.00
#
_symmetry.space_group_name_H-M   'P 1'
#
loop_
_entity.id
_entity.type
_entity.pdbx_description
1 polymer ?
#
loop_
_entity_poly.entity_id
_entity_poly.type
_entity_poly.pdbx_seq_one_letter_code
_entity_poly.pdbx_strand_id
1 'polypeptide(L)'
;MKHLTYEIFILRFIKEETKNKYKNELHPIIQKPFYDYTNENVHTLIQKKLEDISNRSIRLVDIPHKFDFNLIIAHLANITGVSITHHKDITPKQKPINKKSPPQANRKRPTRPPLKQLLVRFEKESATEYLYENEHWTLAIRNSLI
;
A
#
# COMPACT_ATOMS: atom_id res chain seq x y z
N MET A 1 6.08 -14.15 -1.64
CA MET A 1 5.99 -12.73 -1.25
C MET A 1 6.61 -11.92 -2.39
N LYS A 2 5.88 -11.02 -3.04
CA LYS A 2 6.51 -10.07 -3.97
C LYS A 2 7.25 -9.05 -3.10
N HIS A 3 8.58 -9.11 -3.09
CA HIS A 3 9.40 -8.06 -2.50
C HIS A 3 9.20 -6.79 -3.33
N LEU A 4 9.05 -5.66 -2.66
CA LEU A 4 9.03 -4.38 -3.35
C LEU A 4 10.49 -4.07 -3.71
N THR A 5 10.88 -4.43 -4.92
CA THR A 5 12.21 -4.15 -5.45
C THR A 5 12.16 -2.76 -6.07
N TYR A 6 12.96 -1.84 -5.54
CA TYR A 6 13.18 -0.55 -6.18
C TYR A 6 14.32 -0.70 -7.17
N GLU A 7 14.04 -0.39 -8.44
CA GLU A 7 15.05 -0.37 -9.48
C GLU A 7 15.52 1.06 -9.68
N ILE A 8 16.81 1.28 -9.46
CA ILE A 8 17.48 2.55 -9.76
C ILE A 8 18.27 2.33 -11.04
N PHE A 9 17.92 3.07 -12.09
CA PHE A 9 18.68 3.09 -13.32
C PHE A 9 19.79 4.12 -13.20
N ILE A 10 21.05 3.65 -13.24
CA ILE A 10 22.22 4.51 -13.24
C ILE A 10 22.71 4.63 -14.68
N LEU A 11 22.65 5.85 -15.23
CA LEU A 11 23.21 6.16 -16.54
C LEU A 11 24.61 6.75 -16.38
N ARG A 12 25.58 6.17 -17.08
CA ARG A 12 26.95 6.71 -17.12
C ARG A 12 27.16 7.42 -18.46
N PHE A 13 27.61 8.67 -18.39
CA PHE A 13 27.95 9.47 -19.55
C PHE A 13 29.46 9.54 -19.72
N ILE A 14 29.93 9.42 -20.97
CA ILE A 14 31.35 9.54 -21.30
C ILE A 14 31.75 11.02 -21.45
N LYS A 15 30.85 11.85 -21.99
CA LYS A 15 31.06 13.29 -22.21
C LYS A 15 30.23 14.12 -21.25
N GLU A 16 30.84 15.14 -20.65
CA GLU A 16 30.18 16.04 -19.72
C GLU A 16 29.10 16.90 -20.40
N GLU A 17 29.33 17.33 -21.64
CA GLU A 17 28.33 18.04 -22.46
C GLU A 17 27.02 17.24 -22.59
N THR A 18 27.15 15.94 -22.83
CA THR A 18 25.99 15.03 -22.95
C THR A 18 25.27 14.87 -21.62
N LYS A 19 26.02 14.75 -20.52
CA LYS A 19 25.45 14.74 -19.16
C LYS A 19 24.64 16.01 -18.89
N ASN A 20 25.22 17.17 -19.19
CA ASN A 20 24.60 18.47 -18.93
C ASN A 20 23.35 18.68 -19.79
N LYS A 21 23.35 18.20 -21.04
CA LYS A 21 22.14 18.21 -21.88
C LYS A 21 20.98 17.46 -21.22
N TYR A 22 21.21 16.24 -20.74
CA TYR A 22 20.17 15.44 -20.07
C TYR A 22 19.77 15.95 -18.68
N LYS A 23 20.62 16.78 -18.05
CA LYS A 23 20.26 17.45 -16.79
C LYS A 23 19.29 18.61 -17.03
N ASN A 24 19.43 19.31 -18.14
CA ASN A 24 18.64 20.51 -18.46
C ASN A 24 17.40 20.21 -19.32
N GLU A 25 17.45 19.17 -20.14
CA GLU A 25 16.36 18.77 -21.03
C GLU A 25 15.79 17.40 -20.64
N LEU A 26 14.46 17.27 -20.64
CA LEU A 26 13.82 15.97 -20.45
C LEU A 26 14.04 15.08 -21.67
N HIS A 27 14.54 13.86 -21.44
CA HIS A 27 14.68 12.87 -22.50
C HIS A 27 13.29 12.49 -23.06
N PRO A 28 13.10 12.44 -24.40
CA PRO A 28 11.79 12.20 -25.03
C PRO A 28 11.06 10.92 -24.55
N ILE A 29 11.82 9.85 -24.34
CA ILE A 29 11.33 8.56 -23.83
C ILE A 29 11.14 8.54 -22.31
N ILE A 30 12.15 9.00 -21.55
CA ILE A 30 12.18 8.79 -20.10
C ILE A 30 11.30 9.81 -19.36
N GLN A 31 11.06 11.01 -19.93
CA GLN A 31 10.19 12.08 -19.40
C GLN A 31 10.27 12.28 -17.88
N LYS A 32 11.43 12.01 -17.30
CA LYS A 32 11.73 12.16 -15.88
C LYS A 32 13.03 12.93 -15.74
N PRO A 33 13.14 13.81 -14.73
CA PRO A 33 14.37 14.52 -14.44
C PRO A 33 15.46 13.53 -14.03
N PHE A 34 16.69 13.79 -14.50
CA PHE A 34 17.87 13.06 -14.06
C PHE A 34 18.53 13.79 -12.90
N TYR A 35 19.09 13.02 -11.97
CA TYR A 35 19.77 13.54 -10.78
C TYR A 35 21.21 13.03 -10.78
N ASP A 36 22.11 13.83 -10.20
CA ASP A 36 23.48 13.38 -9.97
C ASP A 36 23.47 12.17 -9.02
N TYR A 37 24.32 11.18 -9.31
CA TYR A 37 24.44 9.98 -8.48
C TYR A 37 25.23 10.28 -7.21
N THR A 38 24.54 10.84 -6.21
CA THR A 38 25.05 11.06 -4.85
C THR A 38 24.17 10.34 -3.84
N ASN A 39 24.71 10.06 -2.66
CA ASN A 39 23.97 9.38 -1.60
C ASN A 39 22.73 10.19 -1.18
N GLU A 40 22.86 11.52 -1.12
CA GLU A 40 21.77 12.44 -0.74
C GLU A 40 20.62 12.39 -1.76
N ASN A 41 20.95 12.44 -3.06
CA ASN A 41 19.94 12.37 -4.12
C ASN A 41 19.24 11.02 -4.15
N VAL A 42 19.99 9.92 -4.00
CA VAL A 42 19.43 8.57 -3.93
C VAL A 42 18.48 8.45 -2.75
N HIS A 43 18.90 8.89 -1.56
CA HIS A 43 18.08 8.86 -0.35
C HIS A 43 16.80 9.69 -0.53
N THR A 44 16.93 10.91 -1.03
CA THR A 44 15.80 11.82 -1.27
C THR A 44 14.79 11.23 -2.25
N LEU A 45 15.25 10.61 -3.35
CA LEU A 45 14.37 9.97 -4.33
C LEU A 45 13.62 8.75 -3.74
N ILE A 46 14.32 7.94 -2.94
CA ILE A 46 13.69 6.80 -2.25
C ILE A 46 12.65 7.30 -1.26
N GLN A 47 12.97 8.30 -0.44
CA GLN A 47 12.04 8.89 0.53
C GLN A 47 10.80 9.45 -0.15
N LYS A 48 10.98 10.29 -1.19
CA LYS A 48 9.86 10.85 -1.96
C LYS A 48 8.97 9.75 -2.52
N LYS A 49 9.55 8.63 -2.98
CA LYS A 49 8.77 7.50 -3.50
C LYS A 49 8.03 6.74 -2.40
N LEU A 50 8.62 6.60 -1.23
CA LEU A 50 8.00 5.97 -0.06
C LEU A 50 6.84 6.83 0.46
N GLU A 51 7.01 8.15 0.57
CA GLU A 51 5.94 9.10 0.91
C GLU A 51 4.81 9.02 -0.10
N ASP A 52 5.12 9.09 -1.40
CA ASP A 52 4.13 8.95 -2.48
C ASP A 52 3.34 7.63 -2.40
N ILE A 53 3.94 6.54 -1.91
CA ILE A 53 3.23 5.29 -1.64
C ILE A 53 2.40 5.39 -0.36
N SER A 54 2.99 5.93 0.71
CA SER A 54 2.37 6.06 2.02
C SER A 54 1.12 6.93 1.96
N ASN A 55 1.23 8.12 1.37
CA ASN A 55 0.16 9.08 1.26
C ASN A 55 -1.01 8.55 0.44
N ARG A 56 -0.76 7.66 -0.52
CA ARG A 56 -1.81 7.00 -1.32
C ARG A 56 -2.33 5.71 -0.72
N SER A 57 -1.88 5.34 0.48
CA SER A 57 -2.25 4.08 1.12
C SER A 57 -2.99 4.31 2.42
N ILE A 58 -3.98 3.45 2.67
CA ILE A 58 -4.66 3.37 3.97
C ILE A 58 -4.62 1.96 4.51
N ARG A 59 -4.63 1.85 5.83
CA ARG A 59 -4.72 0.57 6.52
C ARG A 59 -6.07 0.49 7.23
N LEU A 60 -6.91 -0.42 6.78
CA LEU A 60 -8.13 -0.79 7.47
C LEU A 60 -7.83 -1.88 8.50
N VAL A 61 -8.27 -1.64 9.73
CA VAL A 61 -8.12 -2.55 10.86
C VAL A 61 -9.49 -3.04 11.32
N ASP A 62 -9.48 -4.05 12.19
CA ASP A 62 -10.67 -4.53 12.90
C ASP A 62 -11.82 -5.03 11.99
N ILE A 63 -11.49 -5.50 10.79
CA ILE A 63 -12.49 -6.02 9.84
C ILE A 63 -13.00 -7.38 10.33
N PRO A 64 -14.32 -7.57 10.53
CA PRO A 64 -14.83 -8.88 10.95
C PRO A 64 -14.60 -9.92 9.85
N HIS A 65 -14.24 -11.15 10.24
CA HIS A 65 -13.85 -12.21 9.31
C HIS A 65 -14.91 -12.52 8.21
N LYS A 66 -16.18 -12.27 8.51
CA LYS A 66 -17.32 -12.46 7.60
C LYS A 66 -17.39 -11.47 6.44
N PHE A 67 -16.69 -10.33 6.52
CA PHE A 67 -16.70 -9.34 5.44
C PHE A 67 -15.75 -9.73 4.32
N ASP A 68 -16.22 -9.51 3.08
CA ASP A 68 -15.42 -9.66 1.88
C ASP A 68 -14.61 -8.37 1.62
N PHE A 69 -13.30 -8.54 1.40
CA PHE A 69 -12.42 -7.44 1.03
C PHE A 69 -12.79 -6.83 -0.32
N ASN A 70 -13.34 -7.60 -1.26
CA ASN A 70 -13.75 -7.06 -2.56
C ASN A 70 -14.86 -6.02 -2.42
N LEU A 71 -15.82 -6.25 -1.53
CA LEU A 71 -16.89 -5.30 -1.24
C LEU A 71 -16.35 -4.02 -0.58
N ILE A 72 -15.40 -4.18 0.35
CA ILE A 72 -14.71 -3.05 0.99
C ILE A 72 -13.96 -2.22 -0.05
N ILE A 73 -13.20 -2.88 -0.93
CA ILE A 73 -12.43 -2.26 -2.01
C ILE A 73 -13.36 -1.52 -2.97
N ALA A 74 -14.44 -2.16 -3.42
CA ALA A 74 -15.42 -1.55 -4.32
C ALA A 74 -16.08 -0.33 -3.68
N HIS A 75 -16.46 -0.43 -2.40
CA HIS A 75 -17.05 0.68 -1.67
C HIS A 75 -16.08 1.87 -1.55
N LEU A 76 -14.81 1.61 -1.18
CA LEU A 76 -13.77 2.65 -1.10
C LEU A 76 -13.55 3.35 -2.45
N ALA A 77 -13.48 2.60 -3.54
CA ALA A 77 -13.32 3.18 -4.88
C ALA A 77 -14.54 4.03 -5.26
N ASN A 78 -15.75 3.61 -4.89
CA ASN A 78 -16.97 4.34 -5.19
C ASN A 78 -17.08 5.65 -4.39
N ILE A 79 -16.82 5.62 -3.08
CA ILE A 79 -16.94 6.83 -2.24
C ILE A 79 -15.87 7.86 -2.53
N THR A 80 -14.66 7.43 -2.90
CA THR A 80 -13.55 8.35 -3.23
C THR A 80 -13.56 8.78 -4.70
N GLY A 81 -14.24 8.03 -5.58
CA GLY A 81 -14.15 8.22 -7.03
C GLY A 81 -12.77 7.90 -7.61
N VAL A 82 -11.87 7.27 -6.85
CA VAL A 82 -10.49 6.99 -7.24
C VAL A 82 -10.25 5.48 -7.31
N SER A 83 -9.54 5.05 -8.37
CA SER A 83 -9.23 3.64 -8.57
C SER A 83 -8.23 3.12 -7.53
N ILE A 84 -8.35 1.83 -7.17
CA ILE A 84 -7.43 1.13 -6.27
C ILE A 84 -6.42 0.36 -7.10
N THR A 85 -5.14 0.69 -6.93
CA THR A 85 -4.04 0.09 -7.70
C THR A 85 -3.47 -1.15 -7.03
N HIS A 86 -3.55 -1.25 -5.71
CA HIS A 86 -3.04 -2.37 -4.96
C HIS A 86 -3.85 -2.58 -3.68
N HIS A 87 -4.06 -3.85 -3.31
CA HIS A 87 -4.60 -4.21 -2.01
C HIS A 87 -3.91 -5.48 -1.50
N LYS A 88 -3.84 -5.62 -0.18
CA LYS A 88 -3.21 -6.77 0.45
C LYS A 88 -3.83 -7.08 1.80
N ASP A 89 -4.22 -8.34 1.96
CA ASP A 89 -4.50 -8.93 3.27
C ASP A 89 -3.20 -8.97 4.09
N ILE A 90 -3.18 -8.23 5.20
CA ILE A 90 -2.07 -8.18 6.14
C ILE A 90 -2.45 -8.77 7.50
N THR A 91 -3.55 -9.53 7.58
CA THR A 91 -3.96 -10.24 8.78
C THR A 91 -2.81 -11.10 9.29
N PRO A 92 -2.43 -10.97 10.57
CA PRO A 92 -1.41 -11.81 11.17
C PRO A 92 -1.80 -13.28 11.00
N LYS A 93 -1.02 -14.03 10.23
CA LYS A 93 -1.22 -15.48 10.10
C LYS A 93 -1.03 -16.10 11.47
N GLN A 94 -2.10 -16.67 12.03
CA GLN A 94 -1.96 -17.47 13.24
C GLN A 94 -1.02 -18.64 12.93
N LYS A 95 0.09 -18.74 13.68
CA LYS A 95 0.96 -19.92 13.60
C LYS A 95 0.09 -21.14 13.92
N PRO A 96 0.16 -22.23 13.13
CA PRO A 96 -0.51 -23.45 13.52
C PRO A 96 -0.02 -23.84 14.91
N ILE A 97 -0.92 -23.91 15.90
CA ILE A 97 -0.60 -24.47 17.20
C ILE A 97 -0.12 -25.89 16.95
N ASN A 98 1.15 -26.13 17.28
CA ASN A 98 1.78 -27.43 17.12
C ASN A 98 0.98 -28.42 17.98
N LYS A 99 0.27 -29.37 17.34
CA LYS A 99 -0.67 -30.32 17.98
C LYS A 99 0.04 -31.40 18.82
N LYS A 100 1.02 -31.02 19.64
CA LYS A 100 1.79 -31.95 20.50
C LYS A 100 1.62 -31.69 22.01
N SER A 101 0.71 -30.82 22.41
CA SER A 101 0.34 -30.64 23.83
C SER A 101 -0.94 -31.44 24.17
N PRO A 102 -0.97 -32.17 25.30
CA PRO A 102 -2.10 -33.00 25.68
C PRO A 102 -3.38 -32.16 25.90
N PRO A 103 -4.57 -32.72 25.64
CA PRO A 103 -5.81 -31.98 25.68
C PRO A 103 -6.14 -31.62 27.14
N GLN A 104 -5.90 -30.37 27.53
CA GLN A 104 -6.53 -29.82 28.73
C GLN A 104 -8.03 -29.69 28.46
N ALA A 105 -8.78 -30.68 28.92
CA ALA A 105 -10.23 -30.58 29.07
C ALA A 105 -10.55 -29.29 29.86
N ASN A 106 -11.61 -28.59 29.45
CA ASN A 106 -12.23 -27.44 30.13
C ASN A 106 -11.82 -26.00 29.78
N ARG A 107 -11.32 -25.72 28.58
CA ARG A 107 -11.39 -24.34 28.03
C ARG A 107 -11.85 -24.29 26.58
N LYS A 108 -13.12 -24.61 26.33
CA LYS A 108 -13.83 -24.12 25.13
C LYS A 108 -14.15 -22.62 25.32
N ARG A 109 -13.13 -21.77 25.40
CA ARG A 109 -13.35 -20.34 25.16
C ARG A 109 -13.67 -20.22 23.66
N PRO A 110 -14.78 -19.59 23.25
CA PRO A 110 -14.97 -19.25 21.86
C PRO A 110 -13.81 -18.33 21.46
N THR A 111 -12.84 -18.87 20.74
CA THR A 111 -11.78 -18.07 20.11
C THR A 111 -12.49 -17.23 19.06
N ARG A 112 -12.72 -15.95 19.36
CA ARG A 112 -13.19 -15.00 18.36
C ARG A 112 -12.24 -15.10 17.16
N PRO A 113 -12.76 -15.24 15.92
CA PRO A 113 -11.90 -15.28 14.75
C PRO A 113 -11.05 -14.00 14.73
N PRO A 114 -9.77 -14.09 14.35
CA PRO A 114 -8.89 -12.93 14.32
C PRO A 114 -9.50 -11.88 13.41
N LEU A 115 -9.49 -10.62 13.87
CA LEU A 115 -9.92 -9.50 13.05
C LEU A 115 -8.97 -9.36 11.87
N LYS A 116 -9.58 -9.12 10.71
CA LYS A 116 -8.89 -8.98 9.46
C LYS A 116 -8.30 -7.58 9.31
N GLN A 117 -7.25 -7.46 8.52
CA GLN A 117 -6.60 -6.18 8.24
C GLN A 117 -6.29 -6.10 6.76
N LEU A 118 -6.62 -4.96 6.15
CA LEU A 118 -6.48 -4.74 4.73
C LEU A 118 -5.66 -3.48 4.49
N LEU A 119 -4.57 -3.61 3.73
CA LEU A 119 -3.84 -2.48 3.18
C LEU A 119 -4.42 -2.17 1.80
N VAL A 120 -4.80 -0.93 1.54
CA VAL A 120 -5.33 -0.46 0.25
C VAL A 120 -4.47 0.70 -0.23
N ARG A 121 -4.14 0.71 -1.52
CA ARG A 121 -3.43 1.80 -2.18
C ARG A 121 -4.22 2.31 -3.37
N PHE A 122 -4.50 3.61 -3.36
CA PHE A 122 -5.19 4.33 -4.40
C PHE A 122 -4.24 4.78 -5.50
N GLU A 123 -4.81 5.18 -6.63
CA GLU A 123 -4.07 5.81 -7.72
C GLU A 123 -3.59 7.23 -7.36
N LYS A 124 -4.44 7.98 -6.65
CA LYS A 124 -4.25 9.39 -6.28
C LYS A 124 -4.33 9.60 -4.76
N GLU A 125 -3.59 10.59 -4.27
CA GLU A 125 -3.54 10.99 -2.85
C GLU A 125 -4.85 11.63 -2.40
N SER A 126 -5.55 12.31 -3.30
CA SER A 126 -6.87 12.90 -3.01
C SER A 126 -7.89 11.91 -2.41
N ALA A 127 -7.72 10.60 -2.69
CA ALA A 127 -8.58 9.56 -2.12
C ALA A 127 -8.37 9.40 -0.61
N THR A 128 -7.11 9.44 -0.14
CA THR A 128 -6.79 9.28 1.28
C THR A 128 -7.12 10.56 2.03
N GLU A 129 -6.79 11.73 1.47
CA GLU A 129 -7.19 13.04 1.98
C GLU A 129 -8.71 13.10 2.20
N TYR A 130 -9.50 12.73 1.18
CA TYR A 130 -10.96 12.67 1.28
C TYR A 130 -11.45 11.78 2.44
N LEU A 131 -10.83 10.62 2.65
CA LEU A 131 -11.23 9.71 3.72
C LEU A 131 -10.87 10.23 5.11
N TYR A 132 -9.75 10.95 5.23
CA TYR A 132 -9.32 11.58 6.48
C TYR A 132 -10.18 12.80 6.83
N GLU A 133 -10.51 13.63 5.84
CA GLU A 133 -11.29 14.87 6.05
C GLU A 133 -12.77 14.61 6.32
N ASN A 134 -13.39 13.63 5.64
CA ASN A 134 -14.82 13.33 5.79
C ASN A 134 -15.15 12.37 6.94
N GLU A 135 -14.18 12.14 7.84
CA GLU A 135 -14.31 11.25 9.00
C GLU A 135 -14.91 9.87 8.67
N HIS A 136 -14.59 9.32 7.50
CA HIS A 136 -14.99 7.97 7.08
C HIS A 136 -14.18 6.88 7.81
N TRP A 137 -14.00 7.04 9.13
CA TRP A 137 -13.31 6.13 10.05
C TRP A 137 -14.12 4.87 10.36
N THR A 138 -15.43 4.92 10.09
CA THR A 138 -16.31 3.77 10.21
C THR A 138 -16.84 3.41 8.82
N LEU A 139 -16.37 2.29 8.26
CA LEU A 139 -16.99 1.74 7.05
C LEU A 139 -18.35 1.18 7.46
N ALA A 140 -19.39 2.00 7.35
CA ALA A 140 -20.77 1.53 7.43
C ALA A 140 -21.11 0.76 6.16
N ILE A 141 -20.55 -0.45 6.02
CA ILE A 141 -20.92 -1.39 4.96
C ILE A 141 -22.32 -1.87 5.32
N ARG A 142 -23.33 -1.13 4.85
CA ARG A 142 -24.69 -1.62 4.87
C ARG A 142 -24.68 -2.88 4.01
N ASN A 143 -25.01 -4.03 4.59
CA ASN A 143 -25.25 -5.24 3.81
C ASN A 143 -26.40 -4.94 2.84
N SER A 144 -26.10 -4.53 1.62
CA SER A 144 -27.06 -4.61 0.52
C SER A 144 -27.12 -6.08 0.09
N LEU A 145 -27.77 -6.89 0.92
CA LEU A 145 -28.38 -8.14 0.49
C LEU A 145 -29.52 -7.74 -0.45
N ILE A 146 -29.32 -7.98 -1.75
CA ILE A 146 -30.42 -8.32 -2.66
C ILE A 146 -30.60 -9.83 -2.55
#